data_AF-A0A4D7B490-F1
#
_entry.id   AF-A0A4D7B490-F1
#
_cell.length_a   1.000
_cell.length_b   1.000
_cell.length_c   1.000
_cell.angle_alpha   90.00
_cell.angle_beta   90.00
_cell.angle_gamma   90.00
#
_symmetry.space_group_name_H-M   'P 1'
#
loop_
_entity.id
_entity.type
_entity.pdbx_description
1 polymer ?
#
loop_
_entity_poly.entity_id
_entity_poly.type
_entity_poly.pdbx_seq_one_letter_code
_entity_poly.pdbx_strand_id
1 'polypeptide(L)'
;MPTCSLCKSTNQFLRIEAYGICSDCYPAHGPVVEAAVAGILREAEYRTGVKRAELQLESVARSIEHCNALRRYGVLPGIDADPDTLTVELETLRTGILEEAIRTHWFAARERFKDLRSPGDKLEAYSGAIERLQRLRDHVDDASVIEKAVVVMRAERDKLAFGMVWEKAELAEAKGQTKKARELYIEAAFSLAKDVTPDGFQDELRAKVEAKIRQLGGRPNGGAAA
;
A
#
# COMPACT_ATOMS: atom_id res chain seq x y z
N MET A 1 27.96 29.11 28.73
CA MET A 1 27.08 30.30 28.71
C MET A 1 25.76 29.89 28.09
N PRO A 2 24.62 30.37 28.59
CA PRO A 2 23.34 30.10 27.95
C PRO A 2 23.33 30.67 26.52
N THR A 3 22.85 29.87 25.57
CA THR A 3 22.75 30.21 24.15
C THR A 3 21.33 29.95 23.69
N CYS A 4 20.70 30.95 23.06
CA CYS A 4 19.38 30.75 22.45
C CYS A 4 19.50 29.82 21.23
N SER A 5 18.68 28.77 21.17
CA SER A 5 18.63 27.84 20.04
C SER A 5 18.24 28.51 18.73
N LEU A 6 17.41 29.56 18.79
CA LEU A 6 16.90 30.28 17.62
C LEU A 6 17.83 31.41 17.16
N CYS A 7 18.00 32.46 17.97
CA CYS A 7 18.77 33.65 17.56
C CYS A 7 20.29 33.51 17.77
N LYS A 8 20.75 32.39 18.35
CA LYS A 8 22.16 32.10 18.65
C LYS A 8 22.85 33.13 19.57
N SER A 9 22.10 34.07 20.16
CA SER A 9 22.64 35.03 21.11
C SER A 9 23.17 34.33 22.36
N THR A 10 24.32 34.80 22.83
CA THR A 10 25.01 34.33 24.04
C THR A 10 25.26 35.51 24.97
N ASN A 11 24.71 35.46 26.18
CA ASN A 11 24.97 36.46 27.21
C ASN A 11 24.88 35.80 28.59
N GLN A 12 25.74 36.20 29.54
CA GLN A 12 25.71 35.71 30.91
C GLN A 12 24.37 35.96 31.62
N PHE A 13 23.63 37.00 31.19
CA PHE A 13 22.31 37.34 31.73
C PHE A 13 21.13 36.86 30.86
N LEU A 14 21.41 36.12 29.78
CA LEU A 14 20.35 35.61 28.91
C LEU A 14 19.53 34.57 29.67
N ARG A 15 18.24 34.86 29.87
CA ARG A 15 17.29 33.89 30.41
C ARG A 15 16.80 33.01 29.27
N ILE A 16 17.06 31.71 29.41
CA ILE A 16 16.58 30.67 28.50
C ILE A 16 15.34 30.06 29.14
N GLU A 17 14.23 30.13 28.41
CA GLU A 17 12.94 29.52 28.74
C GLU A 17 12.93 28.05 28.29
N ALA A 18 11.75 27.44 28.23
CA ALA A 18 11.56 26.09 27.71
C ALA A 18 12.15 25.93 26.29
N TYR A 19 12.62 24.72 25.99
CA TYR A 19 13.15 24.34 24.66
C TYR A 19 14.33 25.19 24.18
N GLY A 20 15.11 25.77 25.10
CA GLY A 20 16.36 26.46 24.75
C GLY A 20 16.18 27.84 24.10
N ILE A 21 14.97 28.41 24.15
CA ILE A 21 14.63 29.69 23.52
C ILE A 21 14.79 30.81 24.55
N CYS A 22 15.40 31.94 24.19
CA CYS A 22 15.51 33.07 25.12
C CYS A 22 14.17 33.78 25.33
N SER A 23 14.03 34.45 26.48
CA SER A 23 12.84 35.24 26.86
C SER A 23 12.38 36.27 25.81
N ASP A 24 13.28 36.80 24.97
CA ASP A 24 12.91 37.71 23.89
C ASP A 24 12.29 36.98 22.67
N CYS A 25 12.79 35.79 22.35
CA CYS A 25 12.28 34.98 21.24
C CYS A 25 11.04 34.16 21.63
N TYR A 26 10.89 33.84 22.91
CA TYR A 26 9.86 32.93 23.40
C TYR A 26 8.42 33.40 23.09
N PRO A 27 8.02 34.67 23.26
CA PRO A 27 6.63 35.10 22.98
C PRO A 27 6.17 34.82 21.54
N ALA A 28 7.08 34.87 20.56
CA ALA A 28 6.76 34.63 19.15
C ALA A 28 6.85 33.15 18.74
N HIS A 29 7.64 32.35 19.46
CA HIS A 29 8.05 31.02 19.01
C HIS A 29 7.69 29.89 19.98
N GLY A 30 7.73 30.16 21.28
CA GLY A 30 7.43 29.22 22.36
C GLY A 30 6.09 28.50 22.17
N PRO A 31 4.96 29.22 21.99
CA PRO A 31 3.66 28.59 21.79
C PRO A 31 3.60 27.65 20.57
N VAL A 32 4.31 27.99 19.48
CA VAL A 32 4.35 27.16 18.28
C VAL A 32 5.15 25.88 18.53
N VAL A 33 6.29 26.01 19.21
CA VAL A 33 7.13 24.87 19.58
C VAL A 33 6.38 23.94 20.53
N GLU A 34 5.79 24.48 21.60
CA GLU A 34 4.99 23.71 22.56
C GLU A 34 3.85 22.95 21.89
N ALA A 35 3.10 23.61 21.01
CA ALA A 35 2.00 22.98 20.30
C ALA A 35 2.47 21.83 19.38
N ALA A 36 3.57 22.02 18.65
CA ALA A 36 4.12 20.98 17.77
C ALA A 36 4.64 19.78 18.56
N VAL A 37 5.35 20.02 19.67
CA VAL A 37 5.88 18.96 20.54
C VAL A 37 4.74 18.18 21.19
N ALA A 38 3.75 18.87 21.75
CA ALA A 38 2.56 18.23 22.30
C ALA A 38 1.78 17.44 21.24
N GLY A 39 1.74 17.95 20.00
CA GLY A 39 1.17 17.26 18.85
C GLY A 39 1.87 15.93 18.56
N ILE A 40 3.20 15.94 18.44
CA ILE A 40 4.00 14.72 18.21
C ILE A 40 3.75 13.67 19.28
N LEU A 41 3.77 14.06 20.56
CA LEU A 41 3.55 13.14 21.68
C LEU A 41 2.14 12.55 21.65
N ARG A 42 1.12 13.38 21.43
CA ARG A 42 -0.28 12.94 21.33
C ARG A 42 -0.49 11.97 20.17
N GLU A 43 0.08 12.26 19.01
CA GLU A 43 -0.01 11.39 17.85
C GLU A 43 0.72 10.07 18.10
N ALA A 44 1.88 10.08 18.78
CA ALA A 44 2.58 8.87 19.18
C ALA A 44 1.73 7.98 20.09
N GLU A 45 1.12 8.56 21.13
CA GLU A 45 0.19 7.84 22.02
C GLU A 45 -1.00 7.28 21.23
N TYR A 46 -1.62 8.09 20.38
CA TYR A 46 -2.75 7.68 19.55
C TYR A 46 -2.41 6.46 18.67
N ARG A 47 -1.25 6.46 18.00
CA ARG A 47 -0.83 5.34 17.15
C ARG A 47 -0.73 4.01 17.90
N THR A 48 -0.28 4.03 19.16
CA THR A 48 -0.15 2.80 19.95
C THR A 48 -1.51 2.17 20.29
N GLY A 49 -2.57 2.98 20.38
CA GLY A 49 -3.93 2.51 20.69
C GLY A 49 -4.74 2.06 19.47
N VAL A 50 -4.30 2.39 18.25
CA VAL A 50 -5.09 2.18 17.03
C VAL A 50 -4.49 1.06 16.18
N LYS A 51 -5.35 0.12 15.76
CA LYS A 51 -4.98 -1.02 14.89
C LYS A 51 -5.22 -0.78 13.40
N ARG A 52 -5.95 0.29 13.05
CA ARG A 52 -6.31 0.59 11.66
C ARG A 52 -5.15 1.29 10.97
N ALA A 53 -4.63 0.70 9.91
CA ALA A 53 -3.50 1.23 9.16
C ALA A 53 -3.75 2.66 8.65
N GLU A 54 -4.96 2.97 8.15
CA GLU A 54 -5.29 4.32 7.65
C GLU A 54 -5.04 5.40 8.72
N LEU A 55 -5.57 5.17 9.92
CA LEU A 55 -5.46 6.10 11.05
C LEU A 55 -4.02 6.20 11.57
N GLN A 56 -3.27 5.11 11.50
CA GLN A 56 -1.84 5.12 11.83
C GLN A 56 -1.05 5.95 10.81
N LEU A 57 -1.31 5.81 9.50
CA LEU A 57 -0.66 6.58 8.45
C LEU A 57 -0.98 8.07 8.55
N GLU A 58 -2.25 8.44 8.77
CA GLU A 58 -2.66 9.83 9.00
C GLU A 58 -1.95 10.44 10.23
N SER A 59 -1.82 9.67 11.31
CA SER A 59 -1.12 10.11 12.51
C SER A 59 0.38 10.31 12.28
N VAL A 60 1.01 9.45 11.48
CA VAL A 60 2.40 9.64 11.06
C VAL A 60 2.54 10.90 10.21
N ALA A 61 1.64 11.14 9.25
CA ALA A 61 1.65 12.35 8.42
C ALA A 61 1.57 13.63 9.27
N ARG A 62 0.63 13.70 10.23
CA ARG A 62 0.52 14.83 11.18
C ARG A 62 1.77 15.00 12.04
N SER A 63 2.39 13.90 12.48
CA SER A 63 3.66 13.96 13.22
C SER A 63 4.78 14.55 12.38
N ILE A 64 4.88 14.19 11.10
CA ILE A 64 5.86 14.76 10.15
C ILE A 64 5.60 16.26 9.93
N GLU A 65 4.34 16.70 9.84
CA GLU A 65 4.00 18.12 9.76
C GLU A 65 4.49 18.90 11.00
N HIS A 66 4.31 18.33 12.20
CA HIS A 66 4.86 18.93 13.42
C HIS A 66 6.40 18.96 13.41
N CYS A 67 7.07 17.90 12.96
CA CYS A 67 8.54 17.90 12.80
C CYS A 67 8.99 18.99 11.82
N ASN A 68 8.30 19.15 10.69
CA ASN A 68 8.59 20.20 9.70
C ASN A 68 8.45 21.61 10.29
N ALA A 69 7.43 21.84 11.14
CA ALA A 69 7.28 23.10 11.85
C ALA A 69 8.43 23.36 12.85
N LEU A 70 9.02 22.29 13.39
CA LEU A 70 10.13 22.36 14.33
C LEU A 70 11.52 22.49 13.68
N ARG A 71 11.66 22.11 12.40
CA ARG A 71 12.94 22.06 11.67
C ARG A 71 13.77 23.35 11.77
N ARG A 72 13.13 24.53 11.73
CA ARG A 72 13.83 25.83 11.83
C ARG A 72 14.46 26.11 13.20
N TYR A 73 14.08 25.37 14.23
CA TYR A 73 14.60 25.54 15.59
C TYR A 73 15.73 24.55 15.92
N GLY A 74 15.91 23.50 15.09
CA GLY A 74 16.91 22.44 15.29
C GLY A 74 16.61 21.58 16.52
N VAL A 75 17.67 21.04 17.13
CA VAL A 75 17.58 20.23 18.36
C VAL A 75 17.08 21.10 19.52
N LEU A 76 15.92 20.73 20.06
CA LEU A 76 15.30 21.40 21.19
C LEU A 76 15.66 20.70 22.51
N PRO A 77 16.18 21.41 23.52
CA PRO A 77 16.37 20.87 24.86
C PRO A 77 15.11 20.20 25.42
N GLY A 78 15.24 18.95 25.90
CA GLY A 78 14.13 18.14 26.40
C GLY A 78 13.49 17.23 25.34
N ILE A 79 13.94 17.32 24.09
CA ILE A 79 13.59 16.42 23.00
C ILE A 79 14.90 15.89 22.45
N ASP A 80 15.27 14.68 22.86
CA ASP A 80 16.57 14.08 22.53
C ASP A 80 16.74 13.73 21.04
N ALA A 81 15.73 14.01 20.21
CA ALA A 81 15.75 13.77 18.78
C ALA A 81 15.70 15.09 17.99
N ASP A 82 16.65 15.22 17.06
CA ASP A 82 16.61 16.25 16.04
C ASP A 82 15.36 16.07 15.14
N PRO A 83 14.64 17.14 14.73
CA PRO A 83 13.46 17.03 13.88
C PRO A 83 13.70 16.28 12.56
N ASP A 84 14.90 16.38 11.97
CA ASP A 84 15.21 15.62 10.74
C ASP A 84 15.37 14.14 11.04
N THR A 85 16.05 13.78 12.13
CA THR A 85 16.16 12.39 12.58
C THR A 85 14.78 11.79 12.87
N LEU A 86 13.93 12.51 13.62
CA LEU A 86 12.59 12.04 13.93
C LEU A 86 11.71 11.90 12.67
N THR A 87 11.89 12.78 11.69
CA THR A 87 11.18 12.67 10.40
C THR A 87 11.57 11.38 9.67
N VAL A 88 12.86 11.03 9.63
CA VAL A 88 13.34 9.78 9.01
C VAL A 88 12.78 8.55 9.74
N GLU A 89 12.74 8.57 11.08
CA GLU A 89 12.13 7.50 11.88
C GLU A 89 10.63 7.35 11.59
N LEU A 90 9.92 8.46 11.46
CA LEU A 90 8.50 8.47 11.09
C LEU A 90 8.25 7.96 9.67
N GLU A 91 9.10 8.30 8.70
CA GLU A 91 9.02 7.74 7.34
C GLU A 91 9.30 6.24 7.30
N THR A 92 10.25 5.78 8.12
CA THR A 92 10.53 4.35 8.29
C THR A 92 9.32 3.64 8.90
N LEU A 93 8.70 4.24 9.92
CA LEU A 93 7.48 3.73 10.53
C LEU A 93 6.31 3.70 9.53
N ARG A 94 6.14 4.75 8.71
CA ARG A 94 5.16 4.81 7.61
C ARG A 94 5.31 3.60 6.68
N THR A 95 6.54 3.32 6.29
CA THR A 95 6.88 2.17 5.43
C THR A 95 6.53 0.85 6.11
N GLY A 96 6.88 0.68 7.39
CA GLY A 96 6.54 -0.52 8.15
C GLY A 96 5.03 -0.74 8.29
N ILE A 97 4.24 0.32 8.50
CA ILE A 97 2.77 0.23 8.56
C ILE A 97 2.21 -0.23 7.20
N LEU A 98 2.71 0.31 6.09
CA LEU A 98 2.31 -0.10 4.75
C LEU A 98 2.63 -1.56 4.47
N GLU A 99 3.86 -1.99 4.78
CA GLU A 99 4.28 -3.37 4.59
C GLU A 99 3.43 -4.35 5.41
N GLU A 100 3.11 -4.01 6.66
CA GLU A 100 2.26 -4.83 7.52
C GLU A 100 0.81 -4.86 7.02
N ALA A 101 0.28 -3.74 6.54
CA ALA A 101 -1.06 -3.70 5.93
C ALA A 101 -1.14 -4.54 4.65
N ILE A 102 -0.14 -4.42 3.77
CA ILE A 102 0.01 -5.26 2.57
C ILE A 102 0.07 -6.72 2.96
N ARG A 103 0.93 -7.07 3.91
CA ARG A 103 1.08 -8.42 4.44
C ARG A 103 -0.24 -8.95 4.96
N THR A 104 -0.93 -8.19 5.80
CA THR A 104 -2.21 -8.57 6.41
C THR A 104 -3.26 -8.83 5.33
N HIS A 105 -3.42 -7.94 4.35
CA HIS A 105 -4.41 -8.12 3.29
C HIS A 105 -4.04 -9.23 2.31
N TRP A 106 -2.76 -9.39 2.01
CA TRP A 106 -2.23 -10.47 1.20
C TRP A 106 -2.47 -11.83 1.85
N PHE A 107 -2.04 -12.02 3.10
CA PHE A 107 -2.26 -13.25 3.84
C PHE A 107 -3.75 -13.50 4.07
N ALA A 108 -4.53 -12.48 4.39
CA ALA A 108 -5.98 -12.64 4.52
C ALA A 108 -6.64 -13.14 3.22
N ALA A 109 -6.15 -12.72 2.04
CA ALA A 109 -6.63 -13.25 0.77
C ALA A 109 -6.13 -14.69 0.51
N ARG A 110 -4.84 -14.94 0.74
CA ARG A 110 -4.17 -16.21 0.40
C ARG A 110 -4.41 -17.35 1.40
N GLU A 111 -4.60 -17.07 2.68
CA GLU A 111 -4.99 -18.09 3.67
C GLU A 111 -6.48 -18.40 3.54
N ARG A 112 -7.35 -17.38 3.39
CA ARG A 112 -8.77 -17.63 3.08
C ARG A 112 -8.93 -18.45 1.81
N PHE A 113 -8.04 -18.27 0.83
CA PHE A 113 -8.04 -19.11 -0.38
C PHE A 113 -7.96 -20.61 -0.09
N LYS A 114 -7.24 -21.04 0.97
CA LYS A 114 -7.11 -22.45 1.35
C LYS A 114 -8.38 -22.99 2.00
N ASP A 115 -9.05 -22.16 2.80
CA ASP A 115 -10.23 -22.56 3.58
C ASP A 115 -11.53 -22.50 2.75
N LEU A 116 -11.58 -21.63 1.75
CA LEU A 116 -12.75 -21.44 0.91
C LEU A 116 -12.92 -22.61 -0.07
N ARG A 117 -14.12 -23.18 -0.12
CA ARG A 117 -14.46 -24.28 -1.03
C ARG A 117 -14.90 -23.78 -2.41
N SER A 118 -15.61 -22.66 -2.46
CA SER A 118 -16.14 -22.08 -3.69
C SER A 118 -15.05 -21.25 -4.39
N PRO A 119 -14.78 -21.50 -5.68
CA PRO A 119 -13.87 -20.68 -6.45
C PRO A 119 -14.33 -19.21 -6.61
N GLY A 120 -15.65 -18.94 -6.54
CA GLY A 120 -16.18 -17.58 -6.54
C GLY A 120 -15.75 -16.79 -5.30
N ASP A 121 -15.89 -17.39 -4.12
CA ASP A 121 -15.52 -16.78 -2.84
C ASP A 121 -14.01 -16.46 -2.80
N LYS A 122 -13.20 -17.32 -3.43
CA LYS A 122 -11.75 -17.10 -3.57
C LYS A 122 -11.44 -15.86 -4.42
N LEU A 123 -12.16 -15.65 -5.53
CA LEU A 123 -12.01 -14.44 -6.35
C LEU A 123 -12.45 -13.18 -5.60
N GLU A 124 -13.53 -13.28 -4.82
CA GLU A 124 -14.02 -12.19 -3.99
C GLU A 124 -13.01 -11.81 -2.88
N ALA A 125 -12.36 -12.80 -2.27
CA ALA A 125 -11.32 -12.57 -1.26
C ALA A 125 -10.15 -11.72 -1.82
N TYR A 126 -9.65 -12.05 -3.01
CA TYR A 126 -8.63 -11.24 -3.68
C TYR A 126 -9.16 -9.85 -4.05
N SER A 127 -10.37 -9.78 -4.61
CA SER A 127 -10.96 -8.50 -5.04
C SER A 127 -11.14 -7.52 -3.87
N GLY A 128 -11.68 -8.00 -2.74
CA GLY A 128 -11.84 -7.18 -1.54
C GLY A 128 -10.51 -6.80 -0.89
N ALA A 129 -9.48 -7.63 -1.01
CA ALA A 129 -8.15 -7.28 -0.52
C ALA A 129 -7.45 -6.23 -1.41
N ILE A 130 -7.57 -6.36 -2.75
CA ILE A 130 -7.12 -5.34 -3.70
C ILE A 130 -7.80 -4.00 -3.42
N GLU A 131 -9.12 -3.99 -3.22
CA GLU A 131 -9.87 -2.76 -2.94
C GLU A 131 -9.39 -2.10 -1.65
N ARG A 132 -9.18 -2.88 -0.57
CA ARG A 132 -8.65 -2.36 0.69
C ARG A 132 -7.25 -1.74 0.54
N LEU A 133 -6.36 -2.38 -0.23
CA LEU A 133 -5.05 -1.81 -0.52
C LEU A 133 -5.13 -0.54 -1.35
N GLN A 134 -6.05 -0.48 -2.32
CA GLN A 134 -6.24 0.72 -3.13
C GLN A 134 -6.72 1.92 -2.30
N ARG A 135 -7.51 1.72 -1.26
CA ARG A 135 -7.92 2.80 -0.34
C ARG A 135 -6.75 3.39 0.45
N LEU A 136 -5.68 2.61 0.70
CA LEU A 136 -4.48 3.13 1.37
C LEU A 136 -3.71 4.16 0.54
N ARG A 137 -3.96 4.23 -0.77
CA ARG A 137 -3.31 5.20 -1.67
C ARG A 137 -3.65 6.64 -1.30
N ASP A 138 -4.83 6.88 -0.74
CA ASP A 138 -5.29 8.22 -0.37
C ASP A 138 -4.54 8.76 0.87
N HIS A 139 -3.74 7.91 1.53
CA HIS A 139 -3.03 8.22 2.77
C HIS A 139 -1.50 8.25 2.61
N VAL A 140 -0.98 8.14 1.38
CA VAL A 140 0.46 8.14 1.09
C VAL A 140 0.81 8.96 -0.14
N ASP A 141 1.97 9.63 -0.10
CA ASP A 141 2.46 10.40 -1.24
C ASP A 141 3.02 9.50 -2.34
N ASP A 142 3.74 8.44 -1.96
CA ASP A 142 4.25 7.40 -2.86
C ASP A 142 3.45 6.10 -2.70
N ALA A 143 2.64 5.78 -3.72
CA ALA A 143 1.85 4.57 -3.78
C ALA A 143 2.57 3.38 -4.47
N SER A 144 3.84 3.52 -4.86
CA SER A 144 4.56 2.53 -5.68
C SER A 144 4.57 1.12 -5.06
N VAL A 145 4.72 1.01 -3.74
CA VAL A 145 4.71 -0.26 -3.02
C VAL A 145 3.31 -0.89 -3.02
N ILE A 146 2.26 -0.08 -2.85
CA ILE A 146 0.86 -0.52 -2.93
C ILE A 146 0.55 -1.01 -4.35
N GLU A 147 0.96 -0.27 -5.37
CA GLU A 147 0.73 -0.63 -6.78
C GLU A 147 1.40 -1.95 -7.14
N LYS A 148 2.66 -2.15 -6.74
CA LYS A 148 3.36 -3.44 -6.91
C LYS A 148 2.59 -4.59 -6.25
N ALA A 149 2.14 -4.41 -5.00
CA ALA A 149 1.37 -5.44 -4.31
C ALA A 149 0.03 -5.75 -5.03
N VAL A 150 -0.68 -4.71 -5.48
CA VAL A 150 -1.94 -4.83 -6.22
C VAL A 150 -1.74 -5.58 -7.55
N VAL A 151 -0.67 -5.30 -8.29
CA VAL A 151 -0.36 -6.01 -9.54
C VAL A 151 -0.16 -7.50 -9.27
N VAL A 152 0.62 -7.86 -8.25
CA VAL A 152 0.84 -9.26 -7.87
C VAL A 152 -0.49 -9.94 -7.47
N MET A 153 -1.34 -9.27 -6.67
CA MET A 153 -2.65 -9.80 -6.28
C MET A 153 -3.59 -10.00 -7.47
N ARG A 154 -3.58 -9.05 -8.43
CA ARG A 154 -4.37 -9.15 -9.66
C ARG A 154 -3.91 -10.33 -10.50
N ALA A 155 -2.60 -10.53 -10.67
CA ALA A 155 -2.08 -11.68 -11.40
C ALA A 155 -2.50 -13.01 -10.77
N GLU A 156 -2.45 -13.16 -9.44
CA GLU A 156 -2.93 -14.38 -8.76
C GLU A 156 -4.45 -14.58 -8.93
N ARG A 157 -5.24 -13.51 -8.79
CA ARG A 157 -6.69 -13.54 -9.01
C ARG A 157 -7.04 -13.95 -10.45
N ASP A 158 -6.37 -13.36 -11.44
CA ASP A 158 -6.66 -13.59 -12.86
C ASP A 158 -6.26 -15.01 -13.27
N LYS A 159 -5.15 -15.53 -12.72
CA LYS A 159 -4.77 -16.95 -12.86
C LYS A 159 -5.84 -17.90 -12.30
N LEU A 160 -6.44 -17.56 -11.16
CA LEU A 160 -7.53 -18.34 -10.59
C LEU A 160 -8.79 -18.31 -11.47
N ALA A 161 -9.18 -17.12 -11.92
CA ALA A 161 -10.33 -16.94 -12.80
C ALA A 161 -10.17 -17.76 -14.10
N PHE A 162 -8.97 -17.72 -14.68
CA PHE A 162 -8.61 -18.54 -15.84
C PHE A 162 -8.78 -20.04 -15.55
N GLY A 163 -8.18 -20.53 -14.45
CA GLY A 163 -8.26 -21.94 -14.06
C GLY A 163 -9.70 -22.44 -13.93
N MET A 164 -10.59 -21.62 -13.35
CA MET A 164 -12.02 -21.96 -13.21
C MET A 164 -12.73 -22.14 -14.55
N VAL A 165 -12.48 -21.26 -15.51
CA VAL A 165 -13.10 -21.35 -16.85
C VAL A 165 -12.49 -22.50 -17.63
N TRP A 166 -11.18 -22.73 -17.49
CA TRP A 166 -10.47 -23.83 -18.10
C TRP A 166 -11.01 -25.21 -17.64
N GLU A 167 -11.16 -25.43 -16.34
CA GLU A 167 -11.72 -26.67 -15.80
C GLU A 167 -13.15 -26.93 -16.31
N LYS A 168 -13.97 -25.88 -16.43
CA LYS A 168 -15.31 -25.99 -17.04
C LYS A 168 -15.24 -26.38 -18.51
N ALA A 169 -14.27 -25.86 -19.24
CA ALA A 169 -14.05 -26.20 -20.65
C ALA A 169 -13.65 -27.67 -20.82
N GLU A 170 -12.71 -28.16 -19.99
CA GLU A 170 -12.29 -29.57 -19.97
C GLU A 170 -13.46 -30.51 -19.62
N LEU A 171 -14.30 -30.12 -18.65
CA LEU A 171 -15.48 -30.91 -18.29
C LEU A 171 -16.54 -30.93 -19.40
N ALA A 172 -16.69 -29.85 -20.16
CA ALA A 172 -17.55 -29.81 -21.34
C ALA A 172 -16.98 -30.68 -22.48
N GLU A 173 -15.66 -30.66 -22.67
CA GLU A 173 -14.94 -31.50 -23.64
C GLU A 173 -15.14 -32.98 -23.31
N ALA A 174 -14.94 -33.38 -22.05
CA ALA A 174 -15.15 -34.74 -21.57
C ALA A 174 -16.59 -35.24 -21.75
N LYS A 175 -17.57 -34.34 -21.72
CA LYS A 175 -18.99 -34.64 -21.99
C LYS A 175 -19.34 -34.67 -23.48
N GLY A 176 -18.37 -34.51 -24.38
CA GLY A 176 -18.57 -34.43 -25.83
C GLY A 176 -19.23 -33.13 -26.30
N GLN A 177 -19.34 -32.12 -25.44
CA GLN A 177 -19.97 -30.83 -25.76
C GLN A 177 -18.96 -29.89 -26.44
N THR A 178 -18.45 -30.28 -27.61
CA THR A 178 -17.33 -29.62 -28.32
C THR A 178 -17.55 -28.13 -28.58
N LYS A 179 -18.76 -27.72 -29.01
CA LYS A 179 -19.10 -26.31 -29.21
C LYS A 179 -18.98 -25.50 -27.92
N LYS A 180 -19.55 -26.02 -26.82
CA LYS A 180 -19.52 -25.37 -25.51
C LYS A 180 -18.11 -25.32 -24.92
N ALA A 181 -17.33 -26.40 -25.07
CA ALA A 181 -15.94 -26.43 -24.66
C ALA A 181 -15.13 -25.34 -25.38
N ARG A 182 -15.33 -25.17 -26.69
CA ARG A 182 -14.68 -24.12 -27.47
C ARG A 182 -15.07 -22.72 -27.01
N GLU A 183 -16.35 -22.46 -26.76
CA GLU A 183 -16.82 -21.17 -26.22
C GLU A 183 -16.16 -20.85 -24.86
N LEU A 184 -16.06 -21.84 -23.97
CA LEU A 184 -15.40 -21.69 -22.66
C LEU A 184 -13.88 -21.47 -22.78
N TYR A 185 -13.19 -22.15 -23.69
CA TYR A 185 -11.77 -21.87 -23.94
C TYR A 185 -11.54 -20.45 -24.47
N ILE A 186 -12.42 -19.94 -25.33
CA ILE A 186 -12.38 -18.55 -25.80
C ILE A 186 -12.61 -17.58 -24.64
N GLU A 187 -13.61 -17.84 -23.79
CA GLU A 187 -13.86 -17.05 -22.57
C GLU A 187 -12.64 -17.03 -21.64
N ALA A 188 -11.97 -18.18 -21.47
CA ALA A 188 -10.74 -18.28 -20.69
C ALA A 188 -9.62 -17.41 -21.29
N ALA A 189 -9.42 -17.41 -22.61
CA ALA A 189 -8.47 -16.50 -23.28
C ALA A 189 -8.83 -15.02 -23.05
N PHE A 190 -10.09 -14.64 -23.19
CA PHE A 190 -10.52 -13.26 -22.93
C PHE A 190 -10.31 -12.83 -21.48
N SER A 191 -10.44 -13.76 -20.53
CA SER A 191 -10.18 -13.47 -19.11
C SER A 191 -8.71 -13.09 -18.83
N LEU A 192 -7.77 -13.57 -19.66
CA LEU A 192 -6.34 -13.28 -19.60
C LEU A 192 -5.92 -12.01 -20.34
N ALA A 193 -6.69 -11.58 -21.34
CA ALA A 193 -6.38 -10.40 -22.15
C ALA A 193 -6.67 -9.06 -21.42
N LYS A 194 -6.77 -9.07 -20.10
CA LYS A 194 -6.91 -7.85 -19.30
C LYS A 194 -5.54 -7.21 -19.14
N ASP A 195 -5.49 -5.89 -19.36
CA ASP A 195 -4.31 -5.01 -19.48
C ASP A 195 -3.39 -4.92 -18.25
N VAL A 196 -3.49 -5.86 -17.31
CA VAL A 196 -2.85 -5.80 -15.98
C VAL A 196 -2.10 -7.08 -15.62
N THR A 197 -2.18 -8.14 -16.43
CA THR A 197 -1.43 -9.38 -16.22
C THR A 197 -0.08 -9.30 -16.95
N PRO A 198 1.08 -9.67 -16.36
CA PRO A 198 2.37 -9.59 -17.03
C PRO A 198 2.43 -10.35 -18.37
N ASP A 199 2.99 -9.73 -19.41
CA ASP A 199 2.96 -10.20 -20.81
C ASP A 199 3.47 -11.63 -20.99
N GLY A 200 4.62 -11.98 -20.39
CA GLY A 200 5.19 -13.33 -20.53
C GLY A 200 4.29 -14.44 -19.99
N PHE A 201 3.48 -14.15 -18.96
CA PHE A 201 2.51 -15.12 -18.43
C PHE A 201 1.25 -15.20 -19.31
N GLN A 202 0.84 -14.10 -19.92
CA GLN A 202 -0.28 -14.09 -20.86
C GLN A 202 0.06 -14.89 -22.12
N ASP A 203 1.28 -14.79 -22.64
CA ASP A 203 1.69 -15.44 -23.88
C ASP A 203 1.65 -16.97 -23.79
N GLU A 204 2.16 -17.56 -22.71
CA GLU A 204 2.13 -19.01 -22.48
C GLU A 204 0.69 -19.55 -22.41
N LEU A 205 -0.17 -18.86 -21.67
CA LEU A 205 -1.56 -19.28 -21.51
C LEU A 205 -2.38 -19.06 -22.77
N ARG A 206 -2.15 -17.96 -23.51
CA ARG A 206 -2.75 -17.72 -24.83
C ARG A 206 -2.36 -18.83 -25.80
N ALA A 207 -1.08 -19.18 -25.88
CA ALA A 207 -0.60 -20.28 -26.73
C ALA A 207 -1.29 -21.61 -26.39
N LYS A 208 -1.47 -21.91 -25.10
CA LYS A 208 -2.18 -23.11 -24.63
C LYS A 208 -3.66 -23.11 -25.04
N VAL A 209 -4.35 -21.98 -24.89
CA VAL A 209 -5.75 -21.83 -25.32
C VAL A 209 -5.88 -21.97 -26.83
N GLU A 210 -5.03 -21.29 -27.60
CA GLU A 210 -5.06 -21.37 -29.06
C GLU A 210 -4.84 -22.79 -29.58
N ALA A 211 -3.89 -23.52 -29.00
CA ALA A 211 -3.64 -24.92 -29.34
C ALA A 211 -4.90 -25.77 -29.11
N LYS A 212 -5.60 -25.58 -27.98
CA LYS A 212 -6.84 -26.30 -27.68
C LYS A 212 -8.00 -25.92 -28.60
N ILE A 213 -8.16 -24.63 -28.94
CA ILE A 213 -9.18 -24.19 -29.90
C ILE A 213 -8.94 -24.83 -31.27
N ARG A 214 -7.69 -24.88 -31.75
CA ARG A 214 -7.33 -25.53 -33.02
C ARG A 214 -7.60 -27.03 -32.99
N GLN A 215 -7.26 -27.72 -31.91
CA GLN A 215 -7.55 -29.16 -31.74
C GLN A 215 -9.04 -29.49 -31.83
N LEU A 216 -9.91 -28.61 -31.31
CA LEU A 216 -11.36 -28.77 -31.36
C LEU A 216 -11.99 -28.35 -32.71
N GLY A 217 -11.18 -28.14 -33.75
CA GLY A 217 -11.64 -27.73 -35.09
C GLY A 217 -12.05 -26.26 -35.19
N GLY A 218 -11.62 -25.43 -34.23
CA GLY A 218 -11.89 -24.01 -34.19
C GLY A 218 -10.80 -23.15 -34.81
N ARG A 219 -11.17 -21.99 -35.35
CA ARG A 219 -10.22 -20.89 -35.60
C ARG A 219 -10.04 -20.09 -34.30
N PRO A 220 -8.80 -19.81 -33.86
CA PRO A 220 -8.56 -18.80 -32.84
C PRO A 220 -9.00 -17.45 -33.42
N ASN A 221 -9.82 -16.71 -32.70
CA ASN A 221 -10.21 -15.37 -33.14
C ASN A 221 -8.98 -14.47 -32.99
N GLY A 222 -8.28 -14.24 -34.10
CA GLY A 222 -7.27 -13.21 -34.20
C GLY A 222 -7.93 -11.84 -34.13
N GLY A 223 -7.61 -11.08 -33.09
CA GLY A 223 -7.94 -9.66 -32.95
C GLY A 223 -7.31 -9.16 -31.65
N ALA A 224 -6.43 -8.16 -31.62
CA ALA A 224 -5.85 -7.35 -32.68
C ALA A 224 -4.39 -7.05 -32.29
N ALA A 225 -3.50 -7.10 -33.26
CA ALA A 225 -2.29 -6.30 -33.23
C ALA A 225 -2.72 -4.87 -33.57
N ALA A 226 -2.70 -3.98 -32.58
CA ALA A 226 -2.64 -2.54 -32.72
C ALA A 226 -2.06 -1.97 -31.43
#